data_AF-A0A2N1WB31-F1
#
_entry.id   AF-A0A2N1WB31-F1
#
_cell.length_a   1.000
_cell.length_b   1.000
_cell.length_c   1.000
_cell.angle_alpha   90.00
_cell.angle_beta   90.00
_cell.angle_gamma   90.00
#
_symmetry.space_group_name_H-M   'P 1'
#
loop_
_entity.id
_entity.type
_entity.pdbx_description
1 polymer ?
#
loop_
_entity_poly.entity_id
_entity_poly.type
_entity_poly.pdbx_seq_one_letter_code
_entity_poly.pdbx_strand_id
1 'polypeptide(L)'
;MASGAERVTPRVRRLLAIGAVIILLLFTGRWTVDVMAARWWALSVSPLAGAFVTRWILLGLALDFTAIIAASAWFATQAILVARVIATVKVQRDDGPHRVLEPVATRYLLIGGAGLGILLGVITGAGAREWRAPLALAWQGVSYDINDPLLGRDLGVLLAQLPLWRVVHSYALMMVLLGLLLAAVLYTAIGAIKRQPAAFYIHHDARRHLGLLLGLLAVVIAVGSLLTPYRLAVSADPPLGVLASTVRVVAAQALAGASLGVAAMSGAWAFRPRHSLVVAGWLVLLVGGAVERFLIPAFAAEGSGSPTRDQDLRDMAAQVWGIELSEEHPTDFQPSLTARWDEATLARSLAVGGSRVAGVWPAMAAGSDSIQPRWTAATLRPDAPAELEVLTIRDGASAASLRHPEVVNRRSLTDARIMPEAAAWRLVADHGVAAGWWAKRLGLAWARQSPGMLQLGSDQLIDWHLDPVERARTILPMLSWRLDGLFGDGERAVWVATGFATVGAAPLMTTRSWGGRDVAGVTPAIIAVIDIRTGAVSFTLD
;
A
#
# COMPACT_ATOMS: atom_id res chain seq x y z
N MET A 1 -40.41 34.30 1.61
CA MET A 1 -40.00 33.38 2.69
C MET A 1 -38.48 33.40 2.77
N ALA A 2 -37.95 34.22 3.68
CA ALA A 2 -36.52 34.34 3.93
C ALA A 2 -36.08 33.16 4.81
N SER A 3 -35.15 32.33 4.32
CA SER A 3 -34.52 31.28 5.10
C SER A 3 -33.66 31.93 6.18
N GLY A 4 -34.19 32.00 7.40
CA GLY A 4 -33.42 32.38 8.59
C GLY A 4 -32.33 31.35 8.83
N ALA A 5 -31.09 31.69 8.49
CA ALA A 5 -29.93 31.00 9.05
C ALA A 5 -29.97 31.25 10.56
N GLU A 6 -30.42 30.25 11.33
CA GLU A 6 -30.38 30.28 12.79
C GLU A 6 -28.98 30.65 13.23
N ARG A 7 -28.85 31.86 13.80
CA ARG A 7 -27.58 32.30 14.38
C ARG A 7 -27.32 31.45 15.60
N VAL A 8 -26.38 30.52 15.47
CA VAL A 8 -25.89 29.68 16.57
C VAL A 8 -25.68 30.52 17.82
N THR A 9 -26.37 30.19 18.92
CA THR A 9 -26.31 30.97 20.16
C THR A 9 -24.88 30.98 20.72
N PRO A 10 -24.45 32.04 21.45
CA PRO A 10 -23.10 32.13 21.98
C PRO A 10 -22.73 30.97 22.93
N ARG A 11 -23.73 30.34 23.57
CA ARG A 11 -23.56 29.14 24.38
C ARG A 11 -23.19 27.92 23.53
N VAL A 12 -23.92 27.68 22.43
CA VAL A 12 -23.61 26.58 21.50
C VAL A 12 -22.23 26.79 20.87
N ARG A 13 -21.88 28.03 20.48
CA ARG A 13 -20.53 28.34 19.97
C ARG A 13 -19.42 28.04 20.98
N ARG A 14 -19.62 28.34 22.27
CA ARG A 14 -18.67 28.00 23.34
C ARG A 14 -18.55 26.50 23.53
N LEU A 15 -19.66 25.77 23.55
CA LEU A 15 -19.65 24.30 23.65
C LEU A 15 -18.96 23.64 22.46
N LEU A 16 -19.21 24.12 21.24
CA LEU A 16 -18.51 23.65 20.03
C LEU A 16 -17.02 23.95 20.09
N ALA A 17 -16.61 25.14 20.55
CA ALA A 17 -15.20 25.47 20.72
C ALA A 17 -14.52 24.58 21.77
N ILE A 18 -15.17 24.34 22.91
CA ILE A 18 -14.68 23.42 23.94
C ILE A 18 -14.56 22.00 23.38
N GLY A 19 -15.58 21.51 22.68
CA GLY A 19 -15.56 20.19 22.04
C GLY A 19 -14.42 20.06 21.02
N ALA A 20 -14.22 21.08 20.17
CA ALA A 20 -13.13 21.12 19.20
C ALA A 20 -11.75 21.11 19.87
N VAL A 21 -11.57 21.87 20.96
CA VAL A 21 -10.33 21.86 21.75
C VAL A 21 -10.09 20.50 22.39
N ILE A 22 -11.13 19.85 22.94
CA ILE A 22 -11.03 18.50 23.50
C ILE A 22 -10.62 17.50 22.41
N ILE A 23 -11.27 17.53 21.25
CA ILE A 23 -10.93 16.66 20.11
C ILE A 23 -9.48 16.88 19.68
N LEU A 24 -9.04 18.14 19.55
CA LEU A 24 -7.66 18.47 19.20
C LEU A 24 -6.67 17.96 20.24
N LEU A 25 -6.98 18.11 21.53
CA LEU A 25 -6.13 17.64 22.62
C LEU A 25 -6.07 16.11 22.66
N LEU A 26 -7.19 15.42 22.47
CA LEU A 26 -7.23 13.95 22.39
C LEU A 26 -6.47 13.44 21.17
N PHE A 27 -6.63 14.08 20.02
CA PHE A 27 -5.93 13.71 18.79
C PHE A 27 -4.41 13.92 18.92
N THR A 28 -3.99 15.09 19.40
CA THR A 28 -2.57 15.40 19.62
C THR A 28 -1.97 14.52 20.72
N GLY A 29 -2.73 14.26 21.79
CA GLY A 29 -2.36 13.38 22.88
C GLY A 29 -2.16 11.94 22.43
N ARG A 30 -3.15 11.37 21.71
CA ARG A 30 -3.07 10.03 21.09
C ARG A 30 -1.80 9.91 20.26
N TRP A 31 -1.58 10.86 19.36
CA TRP A 31 -0.42 10.85 18.47
C TRP A 31 0.90 10.93 19.24
N THR A 32 1.01 11.85 20.20
CA THR A 32 2.23 12.02 21.02
C THR A 32 2.55 10.74 21.79
N VAL A 33 1.53 10.11 22.34
CA VAL A 33 1.65 8.89 23.13
C VAL A 33 2.05 7.69 22.27
N ASP A 34 1.56 7.59 21.02
CA ASP A 34 1.99 6.57 20.07
C ASP A 34 3.47 6.72 19.68
N VAL A 35 3.91 7.96 19.39
CA VAL A 35 5.32 8.28 19.12
C VAL A 35 6.19 7.90 20.31
N MET A 36 5.75 8.26 21.51
CA MET A 36 6.50 8.00 22.73
C MET A 36 6.56 6.50 23.05
N ALA A 37 5.48 5.75 22.85
CA ALA A 37 5.46 4.30 22.99
C ALA A 37 6.46 3.64 22.02
N ALA A 38 6.42 4.02 20.74
CA ALA A 38 7.37 3.50 19.74
C ALA A 38 8.83 3.83 20.12
N ARG A 39 9.08 5.05 20.63
CA ARG A 39 10.40 5.46 21.12
C ARG A 39 10.85 4.64 22.33
N TRP A 40 9.98 4.42 23.32
CA TRP A 40 10.33 3.64 24.52
C TRP A 40 10.69 2.20 24.19
N TRP A 41 9.96 1.57 23.25
CA TRP A 41 10.31 0.25 22.74
C TRP A 41 11.63 0.25 21.98
N ALA A 42 11.85 1.24 21.11
CA ALA A 42 13.12 1.33 20.39
C ALA A 42 14.31 1.51 21.34
N LEU A 43 14.13 2.25 22.44
CA LEU A 43 15.14 2.40 23.49
C LEU A 43 15.42 1.12 24.27
N SER A 44 14.45 0.20 24.40
CA SER A 44 14.71 -1.12 25.01
C SER A 44 15.54 -2.03 24.11
N VAL A 45 15.61 -1.75 22.79
CA VAL A 45 16.51 -2.45 21.86
C VAL A 45 17.90 -1.81 21.88
N SER A 46 17.99 -0.49 21.63
CA SER A 46 19.25 0.26 21.77
C SER A 46 19.02 1.78 21.87
N PRO A 47 19.95 2.55 22.47
CA PRO A 47 19.86 4.01 22.48
C PRO A 47 19.78 4.64 21.07
N LEU A 48 20.52 4.05 20.12
CA LEU A 48 20.54 4.48 18.72
C LEU A 48 19.20 4.22 18.02
N ALA A 49 18.58 3.07 18.28
CA ALA A 49 17.25 2.73 17.74
C ALA A 49 16.18 3.73 18.22
N GLY A 50 16.24 4.17 19.48
CA GLY A 50 15.37 5.22 20.00
C GLY A 50 15.41 6.52 19.19
N ALA A 51 16.61 6.99 18.86
CA ALA A 51 16.79 8.19 18.03
C ALA A 51 16.36 7.95 16.58
N PHE A 52 16.66 6.78 16.01
CA PHE A 52 16.27 6.40 14.67
C PHE A 52 14.75 6.37 14.49
N VAL A 53 14.03 5.60 15.31
CA VAL A 53 12.56 5.46 15.23
C VAL A 53 11.87 6.80 15.42
N THR A 54 12.35 7.63 16.34
CA THR A 54 11.81 8.98 16.55
C THR A 54 11.97 9.84 15.31
N ARG A 55 13.18 9.91 14.73
CA ARG A 55 13.43 10.65 13.47
C ARG A 55 12.60 10.10 12.32
N TRP A 56 12.44 8.78 12.23
CA TRP A 56 11.64 8.11 11.21
C TRP A 56 10.16 8.49 11.27
N ILE A 57 9.59 8.58 12.47
CA ILE A 57 8.20 9.02 12.65
C ILE A 57 8.05 10.52 12.38
N LEU A 58 8.97 11.34 12.90
CA LEU A 58 8.97 12.79 12.66
C LEU A 58 9.13 13.13 11.18
N LEU A 59 9.96 12.38 10.44
CA LEU A 59 10.08 12.52 8.98
C LEU A 59 8.74 12.26 8.29
N GLY A 60 8.07 11.15 8.64
CA GLY A 60 6.74 10.84 8.09
C GLY A 60 5.72 11.95 8.37
N LEU A 61 5.71 12.49 9.59
CA LEU A 61 4.84 13.60 9.96
C LEU A 61 5.18 14.90 9.21
N ALA A 62 6.46 15.23 9.08
CA ALA A 62 6.91 16.40 8.35
C ALA A 62 6.49 16.30 6.88
N LEU A 63 6.54 15.11 6.28
CA LEU A 63 6.03 14.84 4.93
C LEU A 63 4.52 15.04 4.83
N ASP A 64 3.73 14.48 5.76
CA ASP A 64 2.27 14.70 5.82
C ASP A 64 1.95 16.20 5.90
N PHE A 65 2.56 16.95 6.83
CA PHE A 65 2.31 18.39 6.95
C PHE A 65 2.74 19.17 5.71
N THR A 66 3.90 18.88 5.16
CA THR A 66 4.41 19.56 3.96
C THR A 66 3.49 19.31 2.76
N ALA A 67 3.05 18.07 2.57
CA ALA A 67 2.12 17.71 1.51
C ALA A 67 0.74 18.34 1.71
N ILE A 68 0.19 18.35 2.93
CA ILE A 68 -1.08 19.02 3.26
C ILE A 68 -1.01 20.52 2.95
N ILE A 69 0.07 21.19 3.36
CA ILE A 69 0.25 22.63 3.11
C ILE A 69 0.37 22.89 1.61
N ALA A 70 1.21 22.12 0.90
CA ALA A 70 1.40 22.27 -0.55
C ALA A 70 0.11 22.00 -1.33
N ALA A 71 -0.63 20.94 -1.00
CA ALA A 71 -1.89 20.61 -1.64
C ALA A 71 -2.99 21.64 -1.35
N SER A 72 -3.10 22.09 -0.10
CA SER A 72 -4.05 23.14 0.29
C SER A 72 -3.76 24.44 -0.45
N ALA A 73 -2.48 24.84 -0.54
CA ALA A 73 -2.06 26.01 -1.29
C ALA A 73 -2.38 25.86 -2.80
N TRP A 74 -2.13 24.68 -3.37
CA TRP A 74 -2.48 24.38 -4.76
C TRP A 74 -3.98 24.55 -5.03
N PHE A 75 -4.84 23.86 -4.29
CA PHE A 75 -6.30 23.92 -4.51
C PHE A 75 -6.89 25.29 -4.16
N ALA A 76 -6.39 25.95 -3.11
CA ALA A 76 -6.77 27.32 -2.81
C ALA A 76 -6.40 28.26 -3.96
N THR A 77 -5.21 28.09 -4.56
CA THR A 77 -4.80 28.85 -5.75
C THR A 77 -5.77 28.61 -6.91
N GLN A 78 -6.16 27.36 -7.19
CA GLN A 78 -7.16 27.07 -8.23
C GLN A 78 -8.50 27.78 -7.96
N ALA A 79 -9.00 27.72 -6.73
CA ALA A 79 -10.25 28.38 -6.34
C ALA A 79 -10.17 29.91 -6.44
N ILE A 80 -9.05 30.51 -6.03
CA ILE A 80 -8.80 31.96 -6.13
C ILE A 80 -8.72 32.40 -7.59
N LEU A 81 -8.03 31.63 -8.45
CA LEU A 81 -7.94 31.93 -9.89
C LEU A 81 -9.33 31.90 -10.54
N VAL A 82 -10.17 30.91 -10.21
CA VAL A 82 -11.56 30.86 -10.68
C VAL A 82 -12.34 32.09 -10.21
N ALA A 83 -12.21 32.48 -8.95
CA ALA A 83 -12.94 33.61 -8.39
C ALA A 83 -12.50 34.96 -8.95
N ARG A 84 -11.21 35.14 -9.27
CA ARG A 84 -10.71 36.35 -9.94
C ARG A 84 -11.38 36.57 -11.30
N VAL A 85 -11.61 35.50 -12.07
CA VAL A 85 -12.32 35.57 -13.36
C VAL A 85 -13.75 36.12 -13.20
N ILE A 86 -14.42 35.86 -12.08
CA ILE A 86 -15.77 36.38 -11.79
C ILE A 86 -15.76 37.89 -11.58
N ALA A 87 -14.75 38.40 -10.87
CA ALA A 87 -14.64 39.82 -10.52
C ALA A 87 -14.45 40.69 -11.78
N THR A 88 -13.80 40.16 -12.81
CA THR A 88 -13.56 40.86 -14.09
C THR A 88 -14.81 40.92 -14.98
N VAL A 89 -15.80 40.03 -14.79
CA VAL A 89 -17.00 39.93 -15.66
C VAL A 89 -18.19 40.76 -15.17
N LYS A 90 -18.12 41.32 -13.95
CA LYS A 90 -19.19 42.17 -13.37
C LYS A 90 -18.90 43.67 -13.47
N VAL A 91 -18.49 44.22 -14.61
CA VAL A 91 -18.53 45.69 -14.86
C VAL A 91 -18.74 45.98 -16.35
N GLN A 92 -19.99 45.86 -16.83
CA GLN A 92 -20.55 46.69 -17.90
C GLN A 92 -22.04 46.41 -18.00
N ARG A 93 -22.84 47.26 -17.35
CA ARG A 93 -24.26 47.40 -17.63
C ARG A 93 -24.69 48.81 -17.25
N ASP A 94 -24.69 49.68 -18.25
CA ASP A 94 -25.63 50.80 -18.24
C ASP A 94 -27.00 50.32 -18.74
N ASP A 95 -28.03 51.05 -18.33
CA ASP A 95 -29.45 51.02 -18.75
C ASP A 95 -30.43 50.28 -17.81
N GLY A 96 -30.92 50.99 -16.78
CA GLY A 96 -32.26 50.76 -16.18
C GLY A 96 -32.32 50.67 -14.65
N PRO A 97 -33.36 51.25 -14.00
CA PRO A 97 -33.37 51.48 -12.55
C PRO A 97 -33.72 50.17 -11.82
N HIS A 98 -32.78 49.70 -11.00
CA HIS A 98 -32.90 48.57 -10.07
C HIS A 98 -32.79 47.16 -10.70
N ARG A 99 -31.59 46.81 -11.17
CA ARG A 99 -31.08 45.43 -11.04
C ARG A 99 -29.92 45.40 -10.05
N VAL A 100 -30.27 45.28 -8.77
CA VAL A 100 -29.34 44.97 -7.69
C VAL A 100 -28.95 43.50 -7.82
N LEU A 101 -27.88 43.22 -8.58
CA LEU A 101 -27.17 41.96 -8.48
C LEU A 101 -26.31 42.02 -7.22
N GLU A 102 -26.87 41.56 -6.10
CA GLU A 102 -26.17 41.53 -4.81
C GLU A 102 -24.78 40.86 -4.93
N PRO A 103 -23.69 41.55 -4.54
CA PRO A 103 -22.32 41.01 -4.54
C PRO A 103 -22.09 39.88 -3.51
N VAL A 104 -23.12 39.51 -2.77
CA VAL A 104 -23.10 38.55 -1.65
C VAL A 104 -22.71 37.14 -2.11
N ALA A 105 -23.12 36.70 -3.31
CA ALA A 105 -22.81 35.35 -3.83
C ALA A 105 -21.30 35.12 -4.07
N THR A 106 -20.56 36.15 -4.46
CA THR A 106 -19.13 36.02 -4.79
C THR A 106 -18.27 35.74 -3.55
N ARG A 107 -18.61 36.34 -2.40
CA ARG A 107 -17.90 36.11 -1.14
C ARG A 107 -18.12 34.70 -0.58
N TYR A 108 -19.35 34.18 -0.67
CA TYR A 108 -19.64 32.80 -0.24
C TYR A 108 -19.03 31.75 -1.17
N LEU A 109 -18.97 32.02 -2.48
CA LEU A 109 -18.25 31.15 -3.43
C LEU A 109 -16.74 31.16 -3.17
N LEU A 110 -16.16 32.30 -2.79
CA LEU A 110 -14.74 32.43 -2.41
C LEU A 110 -14.42 31.67 -1.13
N ILE A 111 -15.20 31.90 -0.06
CA ILE A 111 -15.00 31.25 1.23
C ILE A 111 -15.29 29.75 1.11
N GLY A 112 -16.36 29.37 0.39
CA GLY A 112 -16.72 27.98 0.14
C GLY A 112 -15.70 27.26 -0.75
N GLY A 113 -15.22 27.91 -1.82
CA GLY A 113 -14.20 27.36 -2.71
C GLY A 113 -12.83 27.23 -2.05
N ALA A 114 -12.41 28.23 -1.25
CA ALA A 114 -11.18 28.15 -0.46
C ALA A 114 -11.30 27.10 0.65
N GLY A 115 -12.44 27.02 1.33
CA GLY A 115 -12.72 25.98 2.33
C GLY A 115 -12.69 24.57 1.72
N LEU A 116 -13.33 24.38 0.57
CA LEU A 116 -13.28 23.13 -0.19
C LEU A 116 -11.86 22.81 -0.66
N GLY A 117 -11.09 23.81 -1.13
CA GLY A 117 -9.71 23.62 -1.54
C GLY A 117 -8.80 23.20 -0.40
N ILE A 118 -8.95 23.81 0.78
CA ILE A 118 -8.23 23.39 2.00
C ILE A 118 -8.65 21.97 2.41
N LEU A 119 -9.95 21.66 2.39
CA LEU A 119 -10.45 20.31 2.71
C LEU A 119 -9.85 19.25 1.77
N LEU A 120 -9.87 19.51 0.46
CA LEU A 120 -9.23 18.65 -0.54
C LEU A 120 -7.72 18.55 -0.30
N GLY A 121 -7.06 19.64 0.06
CA GLY A 121 -5.64 19.67 0.41
C GLY A 121 -5.28 18.80 1.60
N VAL A 122 -6.10 18.81 2.66
CA VAL A 122 -5.94 17.94 3.82
C VAL A 122 -6.13 16.47 3.45
N ILE A 123 -7.18 16.16 2.69
CA ILE A 123 -7.50 14.77 2.28
C ILE A 123 -6.40 14.21 1.38
N THR A 124 -5.94 14.99 0.41
CA THR A 124 -4.95 14.54 -0.59
C THR A 124 -3.51 14.59 -0.08
N GLY A 125 -3.18 15.51 0.83
CA GLY A 125 -1.86 15.59 1.45
C GLY A 125 -1.64 14.56 2.57
N ALA A 126 -2.71 14.06 3.18
CA ALA A 126 -2.61 12.98 4.15
C ALA A 126 -2.09 11.69 3.51
N GLY A 127 -1.16 11.00 4.17
CA GLY A 127 -0.57 9.75 3.69
C GLY A 127 0.82 9.90 3.07
N ALA A 128 1.31 11.13 2.89
CA ALA A 128 2.68 11.41 2.45
C ALA A 128 3.76 10.83 3.39
N ARG A 129 3.41 10.46 4.63
CA ARG A 129 4.27 9.66 5.50
C ARG A 129 4.75 8.33 4.88
N GLU A 130 4.02 7.76 3.92
CA GLU A 130 4.43 6.53 3.23
C GLU A 130 5.65 6.76 2.33
N TRP A 131 5.88 8.01 1.93
CA TRP A 131 7.00 8.41 1.08
C TRP A 131 8.34 8.38 1.82
N ARG A 132 8.33 8.24 3.16
CA ARG A 132 9.54 8.19 4.00
C ARG A 132 10.52 7.10 3.57
N ALA A 133 10.02 5.92 3.18
CA ALA A 133 10.88 4.80 2.78
C ALA A 133 11.50 5.04 1.39
N PRO A 134 10.73 5.35 0.33
CA PRO A 134 11.28 5.80 -0.94
C PRO A 134 12.25 6.98 -0.83
N LEU A 135 11.92 7.98 0.00
CA LEU A 135 12.73 9.17 0.18
C LEU A 135 14.05 8.87 0.90
N ALA A 136 14.01 8.10 2.00
CA ALA A 136 15.20 7.74 2.75
C ALA A 136 16.15 6.89 1.90
N LEU A 137 15.62 5.94 1.13
CA LEU A 137 16.40 5.10 0.25
C LEU A 137 17.04 5.92 -0.89
N ALA A 138 16.27 6.80 -1.54
CA ALA A 138 16.79 7.71 -2.56
C ALA A 138 17.87 8.66 -2.02
N TRP A 139 17.71 9.13 -0.78
CA TRP A 139 18.68 10.03 -0.12
C TRP A 139 19.99 9.34 0.22
N GLN A 140 19.95 8.04 0.55
CA GLN A 140 21.15 7.28 0.89
C GLN A 140 22.09 7.09 -0.30
N GLY A 141 21.56 7.12 -1.53
CA GLY A 141 22.38 7.06 -2.75
C GLY A 141 23.13 5.74 -2.92
N VAL A 142 22.47 4.61 -2.64
CA VAL A 142 23.05 3.26 -2.77
C VAL A 142 23.45 2.99 -4.22
N SER A 143 24.66 2.47 -4.43
CA SER A 143 25.13 1.92 -5.71
C SER A 143 25.45 0.44 -5.54
N TYR A 144 25.13 -0.38 -6.54
CA TYR A 144 25.45 -1.82 -6.53
C TYR A 144 26.54 -2.20 -7.52
N ASP A 145 26.96 -1.27 -8.39
CA ASP A 145 27.89 -1.48 -9.51
C ASP A 145 27.46 -2.61 -10.45
N ILE A 146 26.14 -2.85 -10.51
CA ILE A 146 25.52 -3.85 -11.38
C ILE A 146 24.58 -3.08 -12.31
N ASN A 147 24.84 -3.18 -13.61
CA ASN A 147 24.04 -2.49 -14.61
C ASN A 147 22.88 -3.37 -15.10
N ASP A 148 21.69 -2.77 -15.15
CA ASP A 148 20.52 -3.39 -15.78
C ASP A 148 20.75 -3.59 -17.30
N PRO A 149 20.43 -4.77 -17.85
CA PRO A 149 20.60 -5.06 -19.27
C PRO A 149 19.73 -4.23 -20.21
N LEU A 150 18.60 -3.66 -19.75
CA LEU A 150 17.70 -2.87 -20.59
C LEU A 150 18.18 -1.42 -20.79
N LEU A 151 18.60 -0.77 -19.71
CA LEU A 151 18.93 0.66 -19.70
C LEU A 151 20.42 0.95 -19.50
N GLY A 152 21.23 -0.04 -19.13
CA GLY A 152 22.64 0.15 -18.80
C GLY A 152 22.84 1.09 -17.60
N ARG A 153 21.88 1.11 -16.67
CA ARG A 153 21.92 1.93 -15.45
C ARG A 153 22.16 1.05 -14.24
N ASP A 154 22.87 1.60 -13.26
CA ASP A 154 23.12 0.91 -12.00
C ASP A 154 21.81 0.55 -11.28
N LEU A 155 21.73 -0.66 -10.73
CA LEU A 155 20.59 -1.15 -9.95
C LEU A 155 20.27 -0.23 -8.78
N GLY A 156 21.24 0.50 -8.24
CA GLY A 156 21.05 1.47 -7.17
C GLY A 156 20.11 2.60 -7.57
N VAL A 157 20.21 3.10 -8.80
CA VAL A 157 19.27 4.10 -9.33
C VAL A 157 17.86 3.51 -9.42
N LEU A 158 17.76 2.28 -9.88
CA LEU A 158 16.49 1.59 -10.11
C LEU A 158 15.78 1.17 -8.82
N LEU A 159 16.52 0.71 -7.81
CA LEU A 159 15.96 0.27 -6.53
C LEU A 159 15.80 1.42 -5.55
N ALA A 160 16.71 2.40 -5.54
CA ALA A 160 16.70 3.49 -4.56
C ALA A 160 15.94 4.73 -5.02
N GLN A 161 16.17 5.21 -6.25
CA GLN A 161 15.64 6.50 -6.69
C GLN A 161 14.28 6.38 -7.38
N LEU A 162 14.08 5.32 -8.18
CA LEU A 162 12.84 5.12 -8.93
C LEU A 162 11.58 5.10 -8.03
N PRO A 163 11.56 4.45 -6.85
CA PRO A 163 10.37 4.49 -5.99
C PRO A 163 9.94 5.92 -5.64
N LEU A 164 10.90 6.82 -5.37
CA LEU A 164 10.61 8.23 -5.11
C LEU A 164 10.07 8.94 -6.35
N TRP A 165 10.66 8.73 -7.52
CA TRP A 165 10.17 9.32 -8.77
C TRP A 165 8.74 8.88 -9.08
N ARG A 166 8.40 7.61 -8.84
CA ARG A 166 7.03 7.11 -9.02
C ARG A 166 6.05 7.78 -8.07
N VAL A 167 6.41 7.93 -6.81
CA VAL A 167 5.58 8.58 -5.80
C VAL A 167 5.36 10.07 -6.13
N VAL A 168 6.41 10.78 -6.54
CA VAL A 168 6.32 12.19 -6.93
C VAL A 168 5.46 12.36 -8.19
N HIS A 169 5.67 11.53 -9.21
CA HIS A 169 4.88 11.56 -10.45
C HIS A 169 3.40 11.19 -10.20
N SER A 170 3.19 10.02 -9.58
CA SER A 170 2.17 9.72 -8.59
C SER A 170 1.23 10.85 -8.18
N TYR A 171 1.78 11.59 -7.24
CA TYR A 171 1.16 12.68 -6.54
C TYR A 171 0.91 13.88 -7.45
N ALA A 172 1.87 14.24 -8.32
CA ALA A 172 1.70 15.34 -9.27
C ALA A 172 0.52 15.11 -10.23
N LEU A 173 0.37 13.88 -10.75
CA LEU A 173 -0.74 13.51 -11.63
C LEU A 173 -2.09 13.66 -10.89
N MET A 174 -2.18 13.15 -9.66
CA MET A 174 -3.36 13.30 -8.81
C MET A 174 -3.68 14.78 -8.56
N MET A 175 -2.70 15.58 -8.14
CA MET A 175 -2.87 17.01 -7.83
C MET A 175 -3.36 17.82 -9.03
N VAL A 176 -2.82 17.56 -10.23
CA VAL A 176 -3.24 18.24 -11.46
C VAL A 176 -4.63 17.80 -11.90
N LEU A 177 -4.95 16.50 -11.84
CA LEU A 177 -6.27 15.97 -12.17
C LEU A 177 -7.36 16.53 -11.26
N LEU A 178 -7.17 16.47 -9.94
CA LEU A 178 -8.12 17.04 -9.00
C LEU A 178 -8.20 18.57 -9.12
N GLY A 179 -7.08 19.24 -9.41
CA GLY A 179 -7.06 20.69 -9.63
C GLY A 179 -7.89 21.08 -10.86
N LEU A 180 -7.72 20.35 -11.96
CA LEU A 180 -8.52 20.48 -13.18
C LEU A 180 -9.99 20.21 -12.92
N LEU A 181 -10.33 19.14 -12.18
CA LEU A 181 -11.70 18.79 -11.81
C LEU A 181 -12.34 19.89 -10.95
N LEU A 182 -11.65 20.34 -9.91
CA LEU A 182 -12.11 21.43 -9.04
C LEU A 182 -12.38 22.69 -9.85
N ALA A 183 -11.43 23.10 -10.69
CA ALA A 183 -11.60 24.28 -11.55
C ALA A 183 -12.78 24.13 -12.51
N ALA A 184 -12.93 22.96 -13.15
CA ALA A 184 -14.03 22.68 -14.07
C ALA A 184 -15.40 22.71 -13.38
N VAL A 185 -15.52 22.11 -12.18
CA VAL A 185 -16.75 22.13 -11.37
C VAL A 185 -17.10 23.56 -10.97
N LEU A 186 -16.14 24.33 -10.46
CA LEU A 186 -16.37 25.72 -10.06
C LEU A 186 -16.79 26.58 -11.26
N TYR A 187 -16.10 26.48 -12.40
CA TYR A 187 -16.49 27.22 -13.62
C TYR A 187 -17.87 26.83 -14.15
N THR A 188 -18.26 25.56 -14.02
CA THR A 188 -19.60 25.09 -14.38
C THR A 188 -20.66 25.65 -13.42
N ALA A 189 -20.41 25.59 -12.11
CA ALA A 189 -21.31 26.14 -11.08
C ALA A 189 -21.54 27.65 -11.22
N ILE A 190 -20.51 28.38 -11.65
CA ILE A 190 -20.57 29.82 -11.93
C ILE A 190 -21.30 30.13 -13.25
N GLY A 191 -21.43 29.13 -14.15
CA GLY A 191 -21.99 29.31 -15.48
C GLY A 191 -21.02 29.97 -16.47
N ALA A 192 -19.71 29.87 -16.23
CA ALA A 192 -18.67 30.28 -17.18
C ALA A 192 -18.54 29.29 -18.37
N ILE A 193 -19.06 28.08 -18.18
CA ILE A 193 -19.25 27.06 -19.22
C ILE A 193 -20.76 26.97 -19.46
N LYS A 194 -21.22 27.46 -20.61
CA LYS A 194 -22.63 27.39 -21.00
C LYS A 194 -22.80 26.47 -22.19
N ARG A 195 -23.81 25.60 -22.10
CA ARG A 195 -24.27 24.79 -23.22
C ARG A 195 -25.35 25.59 -23.97
N GLN A 196 -25.04 26.06 -25.18
CA GLN A 196 -26.03 26.58 -26.10
C GLN A 196 -26.47 25.48 -27.08
N PRO A 197 -27.66 25.58 -27.70
CA PRO A 197 -28.21 24.52 -28.56
C PRO A 197 -27.29 24.08 -29.71
N ALA A 198 -26.39 24.95 -30.17
CA ALA A 198 -25.47 24.68 -31.29
C ALA A 198 -23.97 24.77 -30.93
N ALA A 199 -23.59 25.21 -29.73
CA ALA A 199 -22.18 25.39 -29.36
C ALA A 199 -21.94 25.39 -27.83
N PHE A 200 -20.74 24.95 -27.43
CA PHE A 200 -20.21 25.18 -26.09
C PHE A 200 -19.53 26.55 -26.04
N TYR A 201 -20.06 27.47 -25.24
CA TYR A 201 -19.40 28.76 -25.01
C TYR A 201 -18.63 28.70 -23.70
N ILE A 202 -17.31 28.87 -23.78
CA ILE A 202 -16.40 28.92 -22.62
C ILE A 202 -15.83 30.33 -22.56
N HIS A 203 -15.99 30.99 -21.41
CA HIS A 203 -15.42 32.32 -21.19
C HIS A 203 -13.90 32.33 -21.44
N HIS A 204 -13.37 33.42 -22.00
CA HIS A 204 -11.97 33.50 -22.42
C HIS A 204 -10.97 33.16 -21.30
N ASP A 205 -11.17 33.73 -20.10
CA ASP A 205 -10.27 33.48 -18.97
C ASP A 205 -10.43 32.08 -18.37
N ALA A 206 -11.65 31.53 -18.38
CA ALA A 206 -11.88 30.13 -17.97
C ALA A 206 -11.17 29.17 -18.93
N ARG A 207 -11.23 29.44 -20.24
CA ARG A 207 -10.51 28.68 -21.26
C ARG A 207 -9.00 28.77 -21.08
N ARG A 208 -8.47 29.97 -20.79
CA ARG A 208 -7.04 30.15 -20.52
C ARG A 208 -6.57 29.29 -19.37
N HIS A 209 -7.27 29.36 -18.24
CA HIS A 209 -6.92 28.61 -17.05
C HIS A 209 -7.02 27.10 -17.25
N LEU A 210 -8.15 26.61 -17.80
CA LEU A 210 -8.35 25.19 -18.09
C LEU A 210 -7.34 24.67 -19.14
N GLY A 211 -7.00 25.48 -20.14
CA GLY A 211 -6.01 25.12 -21.16
C GLY A 211 -4.60 24.98 -20.60
N LEU A 212 -4.22 25.84 -19.65
CA LEU A 212 -2.94 25.72 -18.94
C LEU A 212 -2.92 24.48 -18.01
N LEU A 213 -4.01 24.19 -17.30
CA LEU A 213 -4.11 22.98 -16.47
C LEU A 213 -4.08 21.69 -17.30
N LEU A 214 -4.75 21.66 -18.46
CA LEU A 214 -4.62 20.56 -19.43
C LEU A 214 -3.18 20.47 -19.95
N GLY A 215 -2.57 21.58 -20.32
CA GLY A 215 -1.17 21.59 -20.74
C GLY A 215 -0.23 20.99 -19.69
N LEU A 216 -0.40 21.38 -18.43
CA LEU A 216 0.34 20.82 -17.30
C LEU A 216 0.05 19.32 -17.13
N LEU A 217 -1.20 18.88 -17.24
CA LEU A 217 -1.57 17.46 -17.17
C LEU A 217 -0.84 16.65 -18.25
N ALA A 218 -0.80 17.15 -19.48
CA ALA A 218 -0.10 16.50 -20.58
C ALA A 218 1.43 16.43 -20.33
N VAL A 219 2.04 17.47 -19.75
CA VAL A 219 3.46 17.43 -19.33
C VAL A 219 3.68 16.37 -18.26
N VAL A 220 2.81 16.28 -17.25
CA VAL A 220 2.92 15.24 -16.22
C VAL A 220 2.79 13.85 -16.84
N ILE A 221 1.85 13.63 -17.76
CA ILE A 221 1.73 12.37 -18.51
C ILE A 221 3.02 12.07 -19.29
N ALA A 222 3.63 13.06 -19.93
CA ALA A 222 4.90 12.90 -20.65
C ALA A 222 6.03 12.41 -19.72
N VAL A 223 6.17 13.01 -18.53
CA VAL A 223 7.11 12.56 -17.50
C VAL A 223 6.80 11.11 -17.09
N GLY A 224 5.53 10.77 -16.96
CA GLY A 224 5.08 9.40 -16.69
C GLY A 224 5.52 8.42 -17.77
N SER A 225 5.40 8.79 -19.04
CA SER A 225 5.87 7.98 -20.18
C SER A 225 7.39 7.82 -20.16
N LEU A 226 8.16 8.87 -19.82
CA LEU A 226 9.62 8.79 -19.67
C LEU A 226 10.07 7.88 -18.52
N LEU A 227 9.21 7.65 -17.51
CA LEU A 227 9.46 6.70 -16.42
C LEU A 227 9.15 5.25 -16.79
N THR A 228 8.44 4.99 -17.90
CA THR A 228 8.08 3.61 -18.31
C THR A 228 9.30 2.70 -18.49
N PRO A 229 10.38 3.09 -19.20
CA PRO A 229 11.55 2.23 -19.35
C PRO A 229 12.15 1.79 -18.01
N TYR A 230 12.23 2.71 -17.03
CA TYR A 230 12.72 2.40 -15.68
C TYR A 230 11.81 1.43 -14.93
N ARG A 231 10.48 1.54 -15.10
CA ARG A 231 9.53 0.58 -14.52
C ARG A 231 9.65 -0.82 -15.13
N LEU A 232 9.99 -0.90 -16.42
CA LEU A 232 10.22 -2.17 -17.11
C LEU A 232 11.50 -2.86 -16.65
N ALA A 233 12.53 -2.08 -16.26
CA ALA A 233 13.77 -2.63 -15.73
C ALA A 233 13.59 -3.28 -14.34
N VAL A 234 12.60 -2.84 -13.55
CA VAL A 234 12.37 -3.32 -12.17
C VAL A 234 11.16 -4.23 -12.04
N SER A 235 10.34 -4.37 -13.09
CA SER A 235 9.14 -5.21 -13.02
C SER A 235 9.50 -6.68 -12.82
N ALA A 236 8.97 -7.29 -11.77
CA ALA A 236 9.02 -8.73 -11.53
C ALA A 236 8.23 -9.54 -12.56
N ASP A 237 7.36 -8.87 -13.34
CA ASP A 237 6.81 -9.44 -14.57
C ASP A 237 7.98 -9.69 -15.52
N PRO A 238 8.22 -10.96 -15.90
CA PRO A 238 9.36 -11.33 -16.73
C PRO A 238 9.38 -10.40 -17.94
N PRO A 239 10.52 -9.76 -18.27
CA PRO A 239 10.55 -8.75 -19.31
C PRO A 239 9.92 -9.37 -20.53
N LEU A 240 8.84 -8.80 -21.05
CA LEU A 240 8.33 -9.18 -22.36
C LEU A 240 9.57 -9.34 -23.27
N GLY A 241 9.85 -10.55 -23.78
CA GLY A 241 11.20 -10.90 -24.24
C GLY A 241 11.85 -9.80 -25.08
N VAL A 242 13.17 -9.61 -25.02
CA VAL A 242 13.96 -8.43 -25.46
C VAL A 242 13.32 -7.51 -26.54
N LEU A 243 12.72 -8.08 -27.60
CA LEU A 243 11.94 -7.35 -28.60
C LEU A 243 10.78 -6.54 -28.01
N ALA A 244 9.93 -7.12 -27.17
CA ALA A 244 8.74 -6.47 -26.63
C ALA A 244 9.06 -5.42 -25.56
N SER A 245 10.10 -5.61 -24.74
CA SER A 245 10.61 -4.53 -23.87
C SER A 245 11.15 -3.36 -24.69
N THR A 246 11.89 -3.64 -25.78
CA THR A 246 12.38 -2.61 -26.70
C THR A 246 11.24 -1.84 -27.38
N VAL A 247 10.22 -2.54 -27.88
CA VAL A 247 9.03 -1.92 -28.49
C VAL A 247 8.32 -1.01 -27.48
N ARG A 248 8.17 -1.44 -26.22
CA ARG A 248 7.56 -0.60 -25.18
C ARG A 248 8.38 0.63 -24.84
N VAL A 249 9.71 0.53 -24.82
CA VAL A 249 10.60 1.69 -24.60
C VAL A 249 10.39 2.73 -25.71
N VAL A 250 10.37 2.30 -26.98
CA VAL A 250 10.13 3.18 -28.12
C VAL A 250 8.72 3.78 -28.08
N ALA A 251 7.70 2.97 -27.79
CA ALA A 251 6.32 3.44 -27.66
C ALA A 251 6.19 4.48 -26.54
N ALA A 252 6.87 4.28 -25.41
CA ALA A 252 6.88 5.23 -24.30
C ALA A 252 7.54 6.56 -24.67
N GLN A 253 8.64 6.54 -25.42
CA GLN A 253 9.28 7.77 -25.93
C GLN A 253 8.37 8.50 -26.93
N ALA A 254 7.72 7.76 -27.83
CA ALA A 254 6.76 8.32 -28.78
C ALA A 254 5.56 8.96 -28.06
N LEU A 255 5.03 8.30 -27.02
CA LEU A 255 3.94 8.81 -26.19
C LEU A 255 4.35 10.05 -25.40
N ALA A 256 5.60 10.13 -24.92
CA ALA A 256 6.14 11.33 -24.29
C ALA A 256 6.18 12.51 -25.29
N GLY A 257 6.66 12.27 -26.51
CA GLY A 257 6.64 13.27 -27.58
C GLY A 257 5.22 13.73 -27.94
N ALA A 258 4.29 12.80 -28.09
CA ALA A 258 2.88 13.10 -28.35
C ALA A 258 2.26 13.93 -27.22
N SER A 259 2.57 13.60 -25.97
CA SER A 259 2.10 14.30 -24.77
C SER A 259 2.60 15.75 -24.73
N LEU A 260 3.87 16.01 -25.09
CA LEU A 260 4.41 17.37 -25.24
C LEU A 260 3.70 18.14 -26.37
N GLY A 261 3.38 17.46 -27.48
CA GLY A 261 2.56 18.02 -28.55
C GLY A 261 1.16 18.44 -28.06
N VAL A 262 0.49 17.58 -27.30
CA VAL A 262 -0.82 17.87 -26.69
C VAL A 262 -0.74 19.00 -25.65
N ALA A 263 0.38 19.09 -24.92
CA ALA A 263 0.63 20.20 -24.00
C ALA A 263 0.71 21.53 -24.77
N ALA A 264 1.44 21.57 -25.88
CA ALA A 264 1.52 22.74 -26.75
C ALA A 264 0.16 23.10 -27.38
N MET A 265 -0.62 22.10 -27.82
CA MET A 265 -1.98 22.32 -28.34
C MET A 265 -2.94 22.86 -27.27
N SER A 266 -2.87 22.35 -26.03
CA SER A 266 -3.67 22.83 -24.90
C SER A 266 -3.30 24.26 -24.50
N GLY A 267 -2.00 24.58 -24.53
CA GLY A 267 -1.52 25.95 -24.38
C GLY A 267 -1.97 26.87 -25.52
N ALA A 268 -1.90 26.41 -26.78
CA ALA A 268 -2.39 27.18 -27.92
C ALA A 268 -3.90 27.46 -27.82
N TRP A 269 -4.68 26.51 -27.28
CA TRP A 269 -6.11 26.68 -27.02
C TRP A 269 -6.44 27.63 -25.89
N ALA A 270 -5.58 27.72 -24.87
CA ALA A 270 -5.69 28.76 -23.84
C ALA A 270 -5.83 30.14 -24.50
N PHE A 271 -5.02 30.41 -25.53
CA PHE A 271 -5.02 31.70 -26.23
C PHE A 271 -5.97 31.77 -27.43
N ARG A 272 -6.15 30.69 -28.21
CA ARG A 272 -6.95 30.66 -29.44
C ARG A 272 -8.17 29.70 -29.34
N PRO A 273 -9.41 30.12 -29.66
CA PRO A 273 -10.65 29.31 -29.53
C PRO A 273 -10.79 28.06 -30.42
N ARG A 274 -9.72 27.36 -30.79
CA ARG A 274 -9.81 26.15 -31.63
C ARG A 274 -10.05 24.90 -30.79
N HIS A 275 -11.31 24.66 -30.42
CA HIS A 275 -11.70 23.52 -29.57
C HIS A 275 -11.37 22.16 -30.19
N SER A 276 -11.47 22.02 -31.51
CA SER A 276 -11.21 20.76 -32.23
C SER A 276 -9.78 20.26 -32.06
N LEU A 277 -8.78 21.15 -32.04
CA LEU A 277 -7.38 20.77 -31.91
C LEU A 277 -7.07 20.13 -30.56
N VAL A 278 -7.64 20.65 -29.48
CA VAL A 278 -7.44 20.10 -28.13
C VAL A 278 -8.14 18.78 -27.99
N VAL A 279 -9.40 18.68 -28.42
CA VAL A 279 -10.15 17.43 -28.33
C VAL A 279 -9.48 16.33 -29.13
N ALA A 280 -9.03 16.62 -30.36
CA ALA A 280 -8.28 15.67 -31.17
C ALA A 280 -6.96 15.25 -30.51
N GLY A 281 -6.17 16.20 -30.01
CA GLY A 281 -4.91 15.91 -29.32
C GLY A 281 -5.09 15.00 -28.10
N TRP A 282 -6.05 15.33 -27.22
CA TRP A 282 -6.35 14.51 -26.06
C TRP A 282 -6.91 13.13 -26.42
N LEU A 283 -7.74 13.02 -27.46
CA LEU A 283 -8.25 11.74 -27.92
C LEU A 283 -7.12 10.84 -28.43
N VAL A 284 -6.22 11.38 -29.26
CA VAL A 284 -5.02 10.65 -29.73
C VAL A 284 -4.16 10.21 -28.55
N LEU A 285 -3.96 11.08 -27.57
CA LEU A 285 -3.16 10.75 -26.38
C LEU A 285 -3.79 9.64 -25.54
N LEU A 286 -5.10 9.68 -25.31
CA LEU A 286 -5.83 8.64 -24.57
C LEU A 286 -5.77 7.30 -25.29
N VAL A 287 -5.99 7.29 -26.61
CA VAL A 287 -5.90 6.07 -27.43
C VAL A 287 -4.46 5.53 -27.41
N GLY A 288 -3.46 6.38 -27.64
CA GLY A 288 -2.05 5.98 -27.61
C GLY A 288 -1.62 5.41 -26.26
N GLY A 289 -2.07 6.03 -25.16
CA GLY A 289 -1.83 5.52 -23.81
C GLY A 289 -2.54 4.20 -23.51
N ALA A 290 -3.77 4.01 -24.01
CA ALA A 290 -4.47 2.74 -23.89
C ALA A 290 -3.78 1.62 -24.68
N VAL A 291 -3.28 1.93 -25.88
CA VAL A 291 -2.51 0.98 -26.70
C VAL A 291 -1.23 0.54 -25.98
N GLU A 292 -0.46 1.49 -25.45
CA GLU A 292 0.77 1.18 -24.70
C GLU A 292 0.51 0.30 -23.48
N ARG A 293 -0.58 0.58 -22.74
CA ARG A 293 -0.88 -0.06 -21.47
C ARG A 293 -1.57 -1.42 -21.59
N PHE A 294 -2.42 -1.61 -22.60
CA PHE A 294 -3.26 -2.81 -22.71
C PHE A 294 -2.91 -3.69 -23.91
N LEU A 295 -2.67 -3.10 -25.08
CA LEU A 295 -2.45 -3.88 -26.31
C LEU A 295 -1.06 -4.51 -26.34
N ILE A 296 0.00 -3.75 -26.02
CA ILE A 296 1.38 -4.26 -26.12
C ILE A 296 1.63 -5.45 -25.16
N PRO A 297 1.23 -5.40 -23.87
CA PRO A 297 1.41 -6.54 -22.98
C PRO A 297 0.61 -7.78 -23.40
N ALA A 298 -0.59 -7.61 -23.94
CA ALA A 298 -1.45 -8.72 -24.36
C ALA A 298 -0.78 -9.56 -25.47
N PHE A 299 -0.21 -8.92 -26.49
CA PHE A 299 0.50 -9.62 -27.56
C PHE A 299 1.82 -10.28 -27.11
N ALA A 300 2.45 -9.76 -26.06
CA ALA A 300 3.73 -10.27 -25.60
C ALA A 300 3.60 -11.42 -24.58
N ALA A 301 2.46 -11.52 -23.89
CA ALA A 301 2.14 -12.65 -23.02
C ALA A 301 1.91 -13.96 -23.81
N GLU A 302 1.42 -13.87 -25.06
CA GLU A 302 1.17 -15.04 -25.92
C GLU A 302 2.45 -15.76 -26.40
N GLY A 303 3.64 -15.15 -26.29
CA GLY A 303 4.87 -15.66 -26.89
C GLY A 303 6.02 -16.07 -25.94
N SER A 304 5.86 -16.00 -24.61
CA SER A 304 7.01 -15.93 -23.67
C SER A 304 7.19 -17.06 -22.63
N GLY A 305 6.52 -18.20 -22.77
CA GLY A 305 6.68 -19.34 -21.85
C GLY A 305 7.87 -20.25 -22.17
N SER A 306 9.12 -19.85 -21.83
CA SER A 306 10.29 -20.77 -21.86
C SER A 306 10.86 -21.03 -20.46
N PRO A 307 11.00 -22.30 -20.01
CA PRO A 307 11.36 -22.66 -18.63
C PRO A 307 12.75 -22.23 -18.17
N THR A 308 13.71 -22.01 -19.07
CA THR A 308 15.05 -21.48 -18.77
C THR A 308 15.01 -20.07 -18.19
N ARG A 309 14.03 -19.27 -18.58
CA ARG A 309 13.90 -17.86 -18.20
C ARG A 309 13.50 -17.66 -16.73
N ASP A 310 12.64 -18.53 -16.20
CA ASP A 310 12.18 -18.47 -14.82
C ASP A 310 13.32 -18.82 -13.83
N GLN A 311 14.27 -19.64 -14.28
CA GLN A 311 15.45 -20.03 -13.51
C GLN A 311 16.46 -18.89 -13.41
N ASP A 312 16.79 -18.23 -14.53
CA ASP A 312 17.68 -17.06 -14.57
C ASP A 312 17.20 -15.92 -13.65
N LEU A 313 15.87 -15.73 -13.55
CA LEU A 313 15.25 -14.71 -12.70
C LEU A 313 15.34 -15.03 -11.19
N ARG A 314 15.26 -16.31 -10.82
CA ARG A 314 15.42 -16.75 -9.43
C ARG A 314 16.86 -16.58 -8.96
N ASP A 315 17.81 -16.90 -9.82
CA ASP A 315 19.24 -16.77 -9.53
C ASP A 315 19.63 -15.29 -9.35
N MET A 316 19.10 -14.41 -10.20
CA MET A 316 19.24 -12.95 -10.02
C MET A 316 18.59 -12.45 -8.73
N ALA A 317 17.38 -12.92 -8.40
CA ALA A 317 16.70 -12.51 -7.17
C ALA A 317 17.48 -12.94 -5.92
N ALA A 318 18.02 -14.17 -5.89
CA ALA A 318 18.86 -14.66 -4.79
C ALA A 318 20.11 -13.77 -4.59
N GLN A 319 20.77 -13.37 -5.67
CA GLN A 319 21.92 -12.46 -5.63
C GLN A 319 21.54 -11.05 -5.14
N VAL A 320 20.43 -10.48 -5.62
CA VAL A 320 20.00 -9.12 -5.27
C VAL A 320 19.61 -8.99 -3.80
N TRP A 321 18.98 -10.01 -3.24
CA TRP A 321 18.57 -10.01 -1.82
C TRP A 321 19.68 -10.50 -0.88
N GLY A 322 20.85 -10.87 -1.39
CA GLY A 322 21.94 -11.45 -0.60
C GLY A 322 21.54 -12.77 0.07
N ILE A 323 20.56 -13.46 -0.51
CA ILE A 323 20.12 -14.78 -0.04
C ILE A 323 21.08 -15.76 -0.70
N GLU A 324 22.11 -16.18 0.04
CA GLU A 324 22.67 -17.51 -0.23
C GLU A 324 21.51 -18.48 -0.01
N LEU A 325 20.96 -19.00 -1.11
CA LEU A 325 20.12 -20.18 -1.08
C LEU A 325 21.04 -21.33 -0.66
N SER A 326 21.39 -21.35 0.63
CA SER A 326 22.04 -22.50 1.23
C SER A 326 21.00 -23.61 1.14
N GLU A 327 21.29 -24.60 0.31
CA GLU A 327 20.56 -25.87 0.30
C GLU A 327 20.69 -26.62 1.64
N GLU A 328 21.32 -26.03 2.67
CA GLU A 328 21.29 -26.51 4.04
C GLU A 328 19.89 -26.37 4.64
N HIS A 329 19.06 -27.35 4.31
CA HIS A 329 17.95 -27.76 5.13
C HIS A 329 18.52 -28.13 6.51
N PRO A 330 18.05 -27.54 7.62
CA PRO A 330 18.44 -28.00 8.95
C PRO A 330 18.10 -29.48 9.06
N THR A 331 19.14 -30.32 9.10
CA THR A 331 19.10 -31.80 9.05
C THR A 331 18.53 -32.45 10.31
N ASP A 332 17.90 -31.68 11.19
CA ASP A 332 17.31 -32.20 12.41
C ASP A 332 15.91 -32.75 12.10
N PHE A 333 15.93 -33.95 11.52
CA PHE A 333 14.80 -34.85 11.30
C PHE A 333 13.77 -34.40 10.24
N GLN A 334 14.23 -34.21 9.00
CA GLN A 334 13.34 -34.40 7.84
C GLN A 334 13.43 -35.85 7.36
N PRO A 335 12.32 -36.61 7.26
CA PRO A 335 12.34 -37.81 6.44
C PRO A 335 12.77 -37.39 5.02
N SER A 336 13.74 -38.09 4.43
CA SER A 336 14.13 -37.88 3.04
C SER A 336 12.94 -38.20 2.14
N LEU A 337 12.15 -37.17 1.82
CA LEU A 337 10.98 -37.30 0.97
C LEU A 337 11.41 -37.12 -0.47
N THR A 338 11.29 -38.16 -1.27
CA THR A 338 11.24 -38.03 -2.73
C THR A 338 9.90 -37.40 -3.10
N ALA A 339 9.78 -36.08 -2.98
CA ALA A 339 8.61 -35.35 -3.45
C ALA A 339 8.53 -35.48 -4.97
N ARG A 340 7.35 -35.83 -5.50
CA ARG A 340 7.15 -35.93 -6.96
C ARG A 340 7.10 -34.56 -7.63
N TRP A 341 6.74 -33.54 -6.87
CA TRP A 341 6.62 -32.16 -7.33
C TRP A 341 7.73 -31.27 -6.78
N ASP A 342 7.99 -30.19 -7.49
CA ASP A 342 8.87 -29.10 -7.08
C ASP A 342 8.03 -27.83 -6.84
N GLU A 343 8.48 -26.97 -5.93
CA GLU A 343 7.81 -25.74 -5.50
C GLU A 343 7.41 -24.88 -6.70
N ALA A 344 8.33 -24.73 -7.66
CA ALA A 344 8.11 -23.95 -8.89
C ALA A 344 6.98 -24.53 -9.75
N THR A 345 6.93 -25.85 -9.84
CA THR A 345 5.98 -26.57 -10.69
C THR A 345 4.58 -26.49 -10.09
N LEU A 346 4.47 -26.60 -8.77
CA LEU A 346 3.22 -26.49 -8.07
C LEU A 346 2.66 -25.06 -8.07
N ALA A 347 3.50 -24.05 -7.80
CA ALA A 347 3.11 -22.64 -7.88
C ALA A 347 2.55 -22.28 -9.27
N ARG A 348 3.19 -22.72 -10.35
CA ARG A 348 2.69 -22.51 -11.72
C ARG A 348 1.34 -23.18 -11.96
N SER A 349 1.18 -24.41 -11.49
CA SER A 349 -0.07 -25.17 -11.68
C SER A 349 -1.27 -24.54 -10.96
N LEU A 350 -1.04 -23.92 -9.81
CA LEU A 350 -2.06 -23.19 -9.04
C LEU A 350 -2.37 -21.82 -9.65
N ALA A 351 -1.38 -21.14 -10.21
CA ALA A 351 -1.56 -19.86 -10.89
C ALA A 351 -2.45 -19.98 -12.15
N VAL A 352 -2.39 -21.11 -12.86
CA VAL A 352 -3.27 -21.41 -14.01
C VAL A 352 -4.75 -21.49 -13.62
N GLY A 353 -5.06 -21.74 -12.35
CA GLY A 353 -6.42 -21.71 -11.79
C GLY A 353 -7.01 -20.30 -11.57
N GLY A 354 -6.24 -19.24 -11.84
CA GLY A 354 -6.67 -17.85 -11.65
C GLY A 354 -6.39 -17.26 -10.26
N SER A 355 -5.84 -18.06 -9.34
CA SER A 355 -5.40 -17.59 -8.01
C SER A 355 -3.97 -17.04 -8.05
N ARG A 356 -3.71 -15.92 -7.38
CA ARG A 356 -2.35 -15.40 -7.26
C ARG A 356 -1.64 -16.14 -6.13
N VAL A 357 -0.63 -16.93 -6.45
CA VAL A 357 0.12 -17.72 -5.47
C VAL A 357 1.08 -16.80 -4.72
N ALA A 358 0.93 -16.71 -3.41
CA ALA A 358 1.78 -15.93 -2.50
C ALA A 358 3.02 -16.72 -2.04
N GLY A 359 2.94 -18.06 -2.03
CA GLY A 359 4.06 -18.94 -1.70
C GLY A 359 3.62 -20.40 -1.68
N VAL A 360 4.57 -21.31 -1.89
CA VAL A 360 4.37 -22.77 -1.81
C VAL A 360 5.51 -23.35 -0.99
N TRP A 361 5.24 -24.33 -0.13
CA TRP A 361 6.29 -24.96 0.66
C TRP A 361 5.96 -26.42 0.93
N PRO A 362 6.98 -27.27 1.12
CA PRO A 362 6.77 -28.64 1.51
C PRO A 362 6.19 -28.70 2.92
N ALA A 363 5.20 -29.57 3.11
CA ALA A 363 4.56 -29.85 4.37
C ALA A 363 4.47 -31.37 4.57
N MET A 364 4.15 -31.77 5.80
CA MET A 364 3.78 -33.15 6.08
C MET A 364 2.40 -33.13 6.72
N ALA A 365 1.60 -34.16 6.44
CA ALA A 365 0.38 -34.39 7.21
C ALA A 365 0.34 -35.81 7.74
N ALA A 366 -0.19 -35.95 8.95
CA ALA A 366 -0.61 -37.25 9.43
C ALA A 366 -1.94 -37.64 8.80
N GLY A 367 -1.92 -38.70 7.99
CA GLY A 367 -3.14 -39.46 7.68
C GLY A 367 -3.47 -40.44 8.80
N SER A 368 -4.59 -41.17 8.65
CA SER A 368 -5.02 -42.21 9.60
C SER A 368 -3.97 -43.29 9.84
N ASP A 369 -3.15 -43.62 8.83
CA ASP A 369 -2.24 -44.76 8.85
C ASP A 369 -0.78 -44.43 8.47
N SER A 370 -0.47 -43.22 7.99
CA SER A 370 0.91 -42.83 7.61
C SER A 370 1.12 -41.32 7.53
N ILE A 371 2.35 -40.87 7.76
CA ILE A 371 2.79 -39.50 7.45
C ILE A 371 3.03 -39.43 5.94
N GLN A 372 2.29 -38.58 5.23
CA GLN A 372 2.42 -38.41 3.78
C GLN A 372 3.04 -37.04 3.44
N PRO A 373 3.93 -36.96 2.43
CA PRO A 373 4.37 -35.69 1.89
C PRO A 373 3.18 -34.93 1.32
N ARG A 374 3.04 -33.66 1.73
CA ARG A 374 2.06 -32.74 1.21
C ARG A 374 2.75 -31.43 0.86
N TRP A 375 2.08 -30.61 0.09
CA TRP A 375 2.52 -29.27 -0.24
C TRP A 375 1.48 -28.30 0.28
N THR A 376 1.92 -27.26 0.96
CA THR A 376 1.03 -26.19 1.36
C THR A 376 1.28 -24.99 0.47
N ALA A 377 0.21 -24.37 -0.02
CA ALA A 377 0.26 -23.22 -0.88
C ALA A 377 -0.61 -22.10 -0.31
N ALA A 378 -0.03 -20.93 -0.11
CA ALA A 378 -0.78 -19.72 0.17
C ALA A 378 -1.21 -19.09 -1.17
N THR A 379 -2.51 -18.94 -1.37
CA THR A 379 -3.10 -18.39 -2.59
C THR A 379 -4.05 -17.26 -2.25
N LEU A 380 -4.09 -16.23 -3.09
CA LEU A 380 -5.03 -15.12 -3.00
C LEU A 380 -6.13 -15.36 -4.03
N ARG A 381 -7.38 -15.43 -3.59
CA ARG A 381 -8.52 -15.73 -4.44
C ARG A 381 -8.89 -14.51 -5.30
N PRO A 382 -9.24 -14.67 -6.59
CA PRO A 382 -9.57 -13.55 -7.46
C PRO A 382 -10.87 -12.80 -7.12
N ASP A 383 -11.81 -13.43 -6.41
CA ASP A 383 -13.12 -12.91 -5.97
C ASP A 383 -13.06 -12.20 -4.59
N ALA A 384 -12.12 -12.58 -3.73
CA ALA A 384 -11.88 -11.97 -2.42
C ALA A 384 -10.37 -11.81 -2.15
N PRO A 385 -9.67 -10.89 -2.86
CA PRO A 385 -8.21 -10.75 -2.78
C PRO A 385 -7.67 -10.35 -1.39
N ALA A 386 -8.56 -10.02 -0.44
CA ALA A 386 -8.20 -9.71 0.94
C ALA A 386 -8.06 -10.95 1.85
N GLU A 387 -8.49 -12.13 1.39
CA GLU A 387 -8.38 -13.39 2.14
C GLU A 387 -7.26 -14.26 1.56
N LEU A 388 -6.23 -14.48 2.38
CA LEU A 388 -5.17 -15.44 2.08
C LEU A 388 -5.70 -16.85 2.34
N GLU A 389 -5.81 -17.65 1.30
CA GLU A 389 -6.24 -19.04 1.35
C GLU A 389 -5.04 -19.97 1.40
N VAL A 390 -4.92 -20.75 2.47
CA VAL A 390 -3.89 -21.77 2.60
C VAL A 390 -4.47 -23.11 2.14
N LEU A 391 -3.94 -23.64 1.04
CA LEU A 391 -4.33 -24.90 0.43
C LEU A 391 -3.32 -25.97 0.82
N THR A 392 -3.78 -27.13 1.29
CA THR A 392 -2.93 -28.31 1.45
C THR A 392 -3.17 -29.28 0.30
N ILE A 393 -2.11 -29.69 -0.38
CA ILE A 393 -2.13 -30.44 -1.63
C ILE A 393 -1.35 -31.73 -1.41
N ARG A 394 -1.93 -32.88 -1.77
CA ARG A 394 -1.21 -34.16 -1.70
C ARG A 394 -0.08 -34.19 -2.72
N ASP A 395 1.10 -34.63 -2.32
CA ASP A 395 2.22 -34.80 -3.24
C ASP A 395 1.86 -35.84 -4.33
N GLY A 396 2.08 -35.48 -5.60
CA GLY A 396 1.67 -36.28 -6.75
C GLY A 396 0.16 -36.27 -7.06
N ALA A 397 -0.60 -35.28 -6.57
CA ALA A 397 -1.98 -35.07 -7.02
C ALA A 397 -2.06 -34.92 -8.56
N SER A 398 -3.23 -35.11 -9.15
CA SER A 398 -3.38 -34.92 -10.61
C SER A 398 -3.50 -33.44 -10.98
N ALA A 399 -3.09 -33.05 -12.19
CA ALA A 399 -3.29 -31.70 -12.70
C ALA A 399 -4.78 -31.28 -12.76
N ALA A 400 -5.70 -32.25 -12.84
CA ALA A 400 -7.15 -32.01 -12.77
C ALA A 400 -7.59 -31.61 -11.34
N SER A 401 -7.06 -32.29 -10.32
CA SER A 401 -7.28 -31.93 -8.90
C SER A 401 -6.61 -30.60 -8.50
N LEU A 402 -5.70 -30.05 -9.29
CA LEU A 402 -5.12 -28.71 -9.06
C LEU A 402 -5.98 -27.57 -9.58
N ARG A 403 -6.83 -27.82 -10.59
CA ARG A 403 -7.79 -26.84 -11.12
C ARG A 403 -8.99 -26.65 -10.18
N HIS A 404 -9.30 -27.69 -9.42
CA HIS A 404 -10.26 -27.69 -8.32
C HIS A 404 -9.59 -28.39 -7.14
N PRO A 405 -8.67 -27.71 -6.42
CA PRO A 405 -8.08 -28.28 -5.22
C PRO A 405 -9.23 -28.74 -4.33
N GLU A 406 -9.25 -30.04 -4.01
CA GLU A 406 -10.07 -30.53 -2.91
C GLU A 406 -9.66 -29.67 -1.71
N VAL A 407 -10.50 -28.71 -1.34
CA VAL A 407 -10.29 -27.87 -0.16
C VAL A 407 -10.52 -28.80 1.04
N VAL A 408 -9.50 -29.59 1.35
CA VAL A 408 -9.50 -30.42 2.54
C VAL A 408 -9.43 -29.44 3.70
N ASN A 409 -10.52 -29.40 4.46
CA ASN A 409 -10.73 -28.64 5.69
C ASN A 409 -10.70 -27.09 5.60
N ARG A 410 -11.85 -26.54 5.17
CA ARG A 410 -12.32 -25.21 5.62
C ARG A 410 -12.77 -25.26 7.10
N ARG A 411 -11.89 -25.65 8.02
CA ARG A 411 -12.11 -25.45 9.46
C ARG A 411 -11.10 -24.44 9.97
N SER A 412 -11.37 -23.18 9.67
CA SER A 412 -10.68 -22.10 10.35
C SER A 412 -11.24 -22.01 11.77
N LEU A 413 -10.40 -22.22 12.78
CA LEU A 413 -10.79 -22.08 14.19
C LEU A 413 -10.92 -20.60 14.63
N THR A 414 -11.11 -19.68 13.68
CA THR A 414 -11.08 -18.22 13.88
C THR A 414 -12.41 -17.60 14.28
N ASP A 415 -13.45 -18.39 14.53
CA ASP A 415 -14.66 -17.82 15.12
C ASP A 415 -14.32 -17.30 16.53
N ALA A 416 -14.39 -15.98 16.72
CA ALA A 416 -14.11 -15.30 17.98
C ALA A 416 -14.99 -15.79 19.16
N ARG A 417 -16.04 -16.57 18.86
CA ARG A 417 -16.87 -17.25 19.85
C ARG A 417 -16.23 -18.52 20.43
N ILE A 418 -15.21 -19.08 19.78
CA ILE A 418 -14.69 -20.43 20.04
C ILE A 418 -13.27 -20.41 20.62
N MET A 419 -12.43 -19.41 20.32
CA MET A 419 -11.10 -19.25 20.94
C MET A 419 -10.78 -17.81 21.36
N PRO A 420 -10.08 -17.62 22.50
CA PRO A 420 -9.61 -16.30 22.93
C PRO A 420 -8.48 -15.78 22.02
N GLU A 421 -8.47 -14.47 21.75
CA GLU A 421 -7.38 -13.80 21.05
C GLU A 421 -6.07 -13.87 21.86
N ALA A 422 -4.93 -13.94 21.16
CA ALA A 422 -3.62 -13.77 21.80
C ALA A 422 -3.55 -12.39 22.46
N ALA A 423 -3.01 -12.32 23.68
CA ALA A 423 -2.87 -11.08 24.42
C ALA A 423 -2.12 -10.02 23.58
N ALA A 424 -2.58 -8.76 23.62
CA ALA A 424 -1.96 -7.67 22.85
C ALA A 424 -0.59 -7.21 23.40
N TRP A 425 -0.22 -7.68 24.60
CA TRP A 425 1.03 -7.42 25.29
C TRP A 425 1.28 -8.49 26.36
N ARG A 426 2.51 -8.59 26.85
CA ARG A 426 2.90 -9.51 27.93
C ARG A 426 3.85 -8.86 28.93
N LEU A 427 3.91 -9.44 30.12
CA LEU A 427 5.00 -9.21 31.08
C LEU A 427 6.22 -10.04 30.67
N VAL A 428 7.40 -9.46 30.84
CA VAL A 428 8.67 -10.11 30.53
C VAL A 428 9.61 -9.97 31.73
N ALA A 429 10.50 -10.95 31.92
CA ALA A 429 11.45 -10.95 33.03
C ALA A 429 12.70 -10.08 32.73
N ASP A 430 13.27 -10.20 31.53
CA ASP A 430 14.65 -9.75 31.29
C ASP A 430 14.80 -8.70 30.19
N HIS A 431 13.78 -8.49 29.36
CA HIS A 431 13.82 -7.58 28.21
C HIS A 431 12.49 -6.86 28.03
N GLY A 432 12.52 -5.65 27.46
CA GLY A 432 11.32 -4.88 27.14
C GLY A 432 11.27 -3.51 27.83
N VAL A 433 10.08 -2.93 27.87
CA VAL A 433 9.87 -1.55 28.31
C VAL A 433 9.37 -1.55 29.74
N ALA A 434 10.14 -0.97 30.66
CA ALA A 434 9.68 -0.76 32.04
C ALA A 434 8.41 0.11 32.07
N ALA A 435 7.36 -0.35 32.74
CA ALA A 435 6.10 0.37 32.89
C ALA A 435 6.30 1.76 33.52
N GLY A 436 7.21 1.85 34.50
CA GLY A 436 7.68 3.09 35.09
C GLY A 436 6.60 3.88 35.84
N TRP A 437 6.74 5.19 35.82
CA TRP A 437 5.82 6.12 36.48
C TRP A 437 4.41 6.15 35.87
N TRP A 438 3.44 6.63 36.65
CA TRP A 438 2.01 6.55 36.32
C TRP A 438 1.63 7.16 34.97
N ALA A 439 2.26 8.27 34.57
CA ALA A 439 1.96 8.93 33.29
C ALA A 439 2.46 8.11 32.09
N LYS A 440 3.60 7.41 32.24
CA LYS A 440 4.08 6.47 31.22
C LYS A 440 3.12 5.29 31.07
N ARG A 441 2.61 4.74 32.17
CA ARG A 441 1.57 3.69 32.15
C ARG A 441 0.29 4.15 31.48
N LEU A 442 -0.19 5.35 31.81
CA LEU A 442 -1.35 5.95 31.15
C LEU A 442 -1.12 6.12 29.65
N GLY A 443 0.07 6.60 29.27
CA GLY A 443 0.48 6.69 27.88
C GLY A 443 0.46 5.32 27.19
N LEU A 444 1.15 4.33 27.74
CA LEU A 444 1.18 2.97 27.17
C LEU A 444 -0.22 2.36 27.04
N ALA A 445 -1.05 2.48 28.09
CA ALA A 445 -2.44 2.03 28.07
C ALA A 445 -3.25 2.71 26.97
N TRP A 446 -3.06 4.01 26.76
CA TRP A 446 -3.76 4.75 25.72
C TRP A 446 -3.22 4.45 24.31
N ALA A 447 -1.90 4.35 24.11
CA ALA A 447 -1.30 3.96 22.84
C ALA A 447 -1.78 2.58 22.38
N ARG A 448 -1.75 1.62 23.30
CA ARG A 448 -2.06 0.20 23.04
C ARG A 448 -3.54 -0.14 23.20
N GLN A 449 -4.37 0.85 23.57
CA GLN A 449 -5.79 0.66 23.87
C GLN A 449 -6.02 -0.47 24.89
N SER A 450 -5.13 -0.59 25.87
CA SER A 450 -5.15 -1.66 26.87
C SER A 450 -5.15 -1.09 28.29
N PRO A 451 -6.33 -0.92 28.92
CA PRO A 451 -6.43 -0.32 30.25
C PRO A 451 -5.75 -1.16 31.35
N GLY A 452 -5.54 -2.47 31.12
CA GLY A 452 -4.83 -3.35 32.04
C GLY A 452 -3.39 -2.91 32.35
N MET A 453 -2.76 -2.15 31.45
CA MET A 453 -1.41 -1.60 31.66
C MET A 453 -1.34 -0.57 32.80
N LEU A 454 -2.47 0.00 33.23
CA LEU A 454 -2.51 0.96 34.34
C LEU A 454 -2.19 0.33 35.70
N GLN A 455 -2.41 -0.98 35.84
CA GLN A 455 -2.23 -1.73 37.09
C GLN A 455 -0.79 -2.24 37.27
N LEU A 456 0.09 -1.99 36.30
CA LEU A 456 1.46 -2.48 36.31
C LEU A 456 2.30 -1.81 37.41
N GLY A 457 3.13 -2.60 38.09
CA GLY A 457 4.18 -2.12 38.98
C GLY A 457 5.23 -1.31 38.20
N SER A 458 5.94 -0.38 38.85
CA SER A 458 6.93 0.49 38.16
C SER A 458 8.04 -0.28 37.47
N ASP A 459 8.44 -1.41 38.06
CA ASP A 459 9.64 -2.16 37.67
C ASP A 459 9.29 -3.33 36.73
N GLN A 460 7.99 -3.54 36.47
CA GLN A 460 7.53 -4.56 35.54
C GLN A 460 7.91 -4.19 34.11
N LEU A 461 8.59 -5.11 33.41
CA LEU A 461 8.89 -4.98 32.00
C LEU A 461 7.72 -5.52 31.18
N ILE A 462 7.36 -4.78 30.15
CA ILE A 462 6.34 -5.18 29.19
C ILE A 462 6.89 -5.22 27.77
N ASP A 463 6.32 -6.12 26.98
CA ASP A 463 6.53 -6.18 25.55
C ASP A 463 5.19 -6.31 24.83
N TRP A 464 5.10 -5.70 23.66
CA TRP A 464 3.92 -5.68 22.80
C TRP A 464 4.26 -5.95 21.32
N HIS A 465 5.53 -6.18 20.99
CA HIS A 465 5.95 -6.72 19.70
C HIS A 465 6.23 -8.21 19.85
N LEU A 466 5.14 -8.97 19.90
CA LEU A 466 5.17 -10.38 20.25
C LEU A 466 5.70 -11.25 19.10
N ASP A 467 6.58 -12.20 19.42
CA ASP A 467 7.09 -13.20 18.48
C ASP A 467 5.92 -14.02 17.89
N PRO A 468 5.86 -14.20 16.55
CA PRO A 468 4.77 -14.95 15.90
C PRO A 468 4.59 -16.36 16.46
N VAL A 469 5.69 -17.07 16.76
CA VAL A 469 5.68 -18.41 17.36
C VAL A 469 5.10 -18.38 18.76
N GLU A 470 5.48 -17.39 19.57
CA GLU A 470 4.95 -17.24 20.93
C GLU A 470 3.45 -16.88 20.94
N ARG A 471 2.99 -16.10 19.95
CA ARG A 471 1.57 -15.80 19.80
C ARG A 471 0.76 -17.04 19.49
N ALA A 472 1.23 -17.89 18.58
CA ALA A 472 0.60 -19.18 18.31
C ALA A 472 0.62 -20.10 19.55
N ARG A 473 1.76 -20.16 20.25
CA ARG A 473 1.92 -20.93 21.50
C ARG A 473 1.03 -20.44 22.64
N THR A 474 0.73 -19.16 22.71
CA THR A 474 -0.15 -18.59 23.76
C THR A 474 -1.57 -19.11 23.62
N ILE A 475 -2.03 -19.29 22.38
CA ILE A 475 -3.38 -19.76 22.07
C ILE A 475 -3.47 -21.30 22.16
N LEU A 476 -2.44 -22.01 21.65
CA LEU A 476 -2.34 -23.47 21.66
C LEU A 476 -1.02 -23.92 22.29
N PRO A 477 -0.90 -23.91 23.64
CA PRO A 477 0.35 -24.20 24.34
C PRO A 477 0.75 -25.68 24.33
N MET A 478 -0.18 -26.57 23.99
CA MET A 478 0.06 -28.01 23.90
C MET A 478 0.83 -28.42 22.65
N LEU A 479 0.95 -27.53 21.66
CA LEU A 479 1.72 -27.75 20.44
C LEU A 479 3.09 -27.11 20.54
N SER A 480 4.06 -27.75 19.90
CA SER A 480 5.36 -27.17 19.65
C SER A 480 5.35 -26.47 18.30
N TRP A 481 5.94 -25.28 18.21
CA TRP A 481 5.75 -24.39 17.07
C TRP A 481 7.07 -24.11 16.36
N ARG A 482 7.04 -24.14 15.03
CA ARG A 482 8.17 -23.74 14.15
C ARG A 482 7.70 -22.64 13.22
N LEU A 483 8.50 -21.58 13.09
CA LEU A 483 8.25 -20.54 12.10
C LEU A 483 8.68 -21.05 10.73
N ASP A 484 7.78 -21.06 9.75
CA ASP A 484 8.08 -21.51 8.40
C ASP A 484 8.58 -20.36 7.52
N GLY A 485 8.06 -19.15 7.74
CA GLY A 485 8.54 -17.96 7.02
C GLY A 485 7.58 -16.78 7.06
N LEU A 486 8.00 -15.70 6.40
CA LEU A 486 7.22 -14.50 6.16
C LEU A 486 6.76 -14.49 4.71
N PHE A 487 5.45 -14.36 4.48
CA PHE A 487 4.86 -14.33 3.15
C PHE A 487 4.07 -13.03 2.96
N GLY A 488 4.12 -12.44 1.76
CA GLY A 488 3.37 -11.23 1.48
C GLY A 488 3.36 -10.84 0.01
N ASP A 489 2.38 -10.01 -0.38
CA ASP A 489 2.17 -9.58 -1.76
C ASP A 489 2.50 -8.09 -2.02
N GLY A 490 3.06 -7.43 -1.00
CA GLY A 490 3.38 -6.00 -0.99
C GLY A 490 2.38 -5.13 -0.22
N GLU A 491 1.11 -5.55 -0.08
CA GLU A 491 0.09 -4.82 0.70
C GLU A 491 -0.17 -5.47 2.06
N ARG A 492 -0.04 -6.80 2.14
CA ARG A 492 -0.20 -7.56 3.37
C ARG A 492 0.95 -8.56 3.53
N ALA A 493 1.43 -8.72 4.76
CA ALA A 493 2.43 -9.73 5.08
C ALA A 493 1.99 -10.52 6.33
N VAL A 494 2.24 -11.82 6.29
CA VAL A 494 1.83 -12.77 7.33
C VAL A 494 2.99 -13.68 7.67
N TRP A 495 3.12 -13.98 8.95
CA TRP A 495 3.96 -15.08 9.42
C TRP A 495 3.18 -16.37 9.32
N VAL A 496 3.81 -17.40 8.77
CA VAL A 496 3.26 -18.76 8.78
C VAL A 496 4.09 -19.60 9.73
N ALA A 497 3.42 -20.32 10.62
CA ALA A 497 4.05 -21.21 11.57
C ALA A 497 3.30 -22.55 11.63
N THR A 498 4.05 -23.65 11.65
CA THR A 498 3.50 -25.00 11.79
C THR A 498 3.53 -25.43 13.26
N GLY A 499 2.39 -25.89 13.76
CA GLY A 499 2.23 -26.49 15.08
C GLY A 499 2.31 -28.02 15.01
N PHE A 500 3.18 -28.60 15.83
CA PHE A 500 3.46 -30.02 15.92
C PHE A 500 2.97 -30.58 17.26
N ALA A 501 2.26 -31.70 17.20
CA ALA A 501 1.97 -32.54 18.35
C ALA A 501 3.17 -33.46 18.61
N THR A 502 3.62 -33.51 19.86
CA THR A 502 4.75 -34.35 20.28
C THR A 502 4.28 -35.50 21.16
N VAL A 503 4.82 -36.69 20.93
CA VAL A 503 4.61 -37.87 21.78
C VAL A 503 5.81 -38.02 22.69
N GLY A 504 5.59 -37.91 24.01
CA GLY A 504 6.69 -37.95 24.99
C GLY A 504 7.31 -39.33 25.18
N ALA A 505 6.49 -40.40 25.14
CA ALA A 505 6.95 -41.78 25.21
C ALA A 505 5.93 -42.70 24.54
N ALA A 506 6.42 -43.70 23.80
CA ALA A 506 5.58 -44.75 23.21
C ALA A 506 6.32 -46.10 23.33
N PRO A 507 5.60 -47.22 23.57
CA PRO A 507 6.21 -48.53 23.64
C PRO A 507 6.99 -48.83 22.34
N LEU A 508 8.22 -49.34 22.46
CA LEU A 508 9.08 -49.72 21.33
C LEU A 508 9.62 -48.57 20.46
N MET A 509 9.43 -47.30 20.84
CA MET A 509 10.01 -46.15 20.14
C MET A 509 11.27 -45.64 20.84
N THR A 510 12.29 -45.29 20.05
CA THR A 510 13.48 -44.60 20.56
C THR A 510 13.20 -43.10 20.66
N THR A 511 13.48 -42.50 21.81
CA THR A 511 13.41 -41.05 21.97
C THR A 511 14.56 -40.36 21.25
N ARG A 512 14.30 -39.17 20.68
CA ARG A 512 15.32 -38.27 20.17
C ARG A 512 15.04 -36.84 20.63
N SER A 513 16.10 -36.05 20.75
CA SER A 513 15.97 -34.64 21.12
C SER A 513 15.37 -33.83 19.97
N TRP A 514 14.31 -33.09 20.24
CA TRP A 514 13.64 -32.20 19.31
C TRP A 514 13.15 -30.96 20.06
N GLY A 515 13.56 -29.76 19.61
CA GLY A 515 13.26 -28.51 20.31
C GLY A 515 13.76 -28.46 21.77
N GLY A 516 14.86 -29.15 22.07
CA GLY A 516 15.45 -29.23 23.42
C GLY A 516 14.75 -30.18 24.38
N ARG A 517 13.83 -31.03 23.89
CA ARG A 517 13.14 -32.07 24.68
C ARG A 517 13.29 -33.43 24.01
N ASP A 518 13.42 -34.48 24.81
CA ASP A 518 13.41 -35.85 24.29
C ASP A 518 11.97 -36.28 24.01
N VAL A 519 11.69 -36.62 22.75
CA VAL A 519 10.37 -37.03 22.28
C VAL A 519 10.48 -38.34 21.51
N ALA A 520 9.46 -39.20 21.65
CA ALA A 520 9.35 -40.46 20.93
C ALA A 520 8.74 -40.30 19.52
N GLY A 521 8.08 -39.17 19.24
CA GLY A 521 7.53 -38.86 17.92
C GLY A 521 7.04 -37.42 17.81
N VAL A 522 7.01 -36.90 16.58
CA VAL A 522 6.56 -35.55 16.24
C VAL A 522 5.65 -35.62 15.02
N THR A 523 4.48 -35.01 15.12
CA THR A 523 3.47 -35.01 14.05
C THR A 523 2.96 -33.60 13.79
N PRO A 524 2.96 -33.10 12.55
CA PRO A 524 2.34 -31.81 12.21
C PRO A 524 0.83 -31.90 12.40
N ALA A 525 0.26 -30.92 13.11
CA ALA A 525 -1.14 -30.94 13.54
C ALA A 525 -1.94 -29.75 13.00
N ILE A 526 -1.32 -28.58 12.87
CA ILE A 526 -2.02 -27.34 12.50
C ILE A 526 -1.08 -26.32 11.87
N ILE A 527 -1.62 -25.44 11.04
CA ILE A 527 -0.90 -24.28 10.49
C ILE A 527 -1.49 -23.01 11.11
N ALA A 528 -0.64 -22.14 11.63
CA ALA A 528 -1.00 -20.80 12.08
C ALA A 528 -0.56 -19.75 11.06
N VAL A 529 -1.46 -18.84 10.73
CA VAL A 529 -1.17 -17.64 9.94
C VAL A 529 -1.36 -16.43 10.84
N ILE A 530 -0.35 -15.59 10.95
CA ILE A 530 -0.31 -14.47 11.89
C ILE A 530 -0.08 -13.17 11.10
N ASP A 531 -1.04 -12.24 11.16
CA ASP A 531 -0.95 -10.96 10.48
C ASP A 531 0.17 -10.08 11.09
N ILE A 532 1.09 -9.58 10.27
CA ILE A 532 2.24 -8.80 10.75
C ILE A 532 1.83 -7.47 11.42
N ARG A 533 0.68 -6.90 11.01
CA ARG A 533 0.25 -5.56 11.39
C ARG A 533 -0.68 -5.63 12.59
N THR A 534 -1.64 -6.55 12.58
CA THR A 534 -2.64 -6.66 13.65
C THR A 534 -2.26 -7.71 14.69
N GLY A 535 -1.43 -8.69 14.34
CA GLY A 535 -1.29 -9.89 15.16
C GLY A 535 -2.59 -10.69 15.22
N ALA A 536 -3.49 -10.62 14.24
CA ALA A 536 -4.56 -11.61 14.20
C ALA A 536 -3.93 -12.99 13.92
N VAL A 537 -4.27 -14.01 14.72
CA VAL A 537 -3.83 -15.39 14.48
C VAL A 537 -5.01 -16.17 13.94
N SER A 538 -4.83 -16.80 12.79
CA SER A 538 -5.77 -17.79 12.25
C SER A 538 -5.12 -19.16 12.22
N PHE A 539 -5.92 -20.18 12.53
CA PHE A 539 -5.47 -21.57 12.48
C PHE A 539 -6.23 -22.32 11.40
N THR A 540 -5.49 -23.10 10.62
CA THR A 540 -5.99 -24.02 9.62
C THR A 540 -5.63 -25.43 10.06
N LEU A 541 -6.67 -26.24 10.32
CA LEU A 541 -6.55 -27.67 10.57
C LEU A 541 -6.45 -28.39 9.21
N ASP A 542 -5.57 -29.39 9.14
CA ASP A 542 -5.50 -30.30 7.98
C ASP A 542 -6.53 -31.44 8.09
#